data_AF-A0A1Y5EFP0-F1
#
_entry.id   AF-A0A1Y5EFP0-F1
#
_cell.length_a   1.000
_cell.length_b   1.000
_cell.length_c   1.000
_cell.angle_alpha   90.00
_cell.angle_beta   90.00
_cell.angle_gamma   90.00
#
_symmetry.space_group_name_H-M   'P 1'
#
loop_
_entity.id
_entity.type
_entity.pdbx_description
1 polymer ?
#
loop_
_entity_poly.entity_id
_entity_poly.type
_entity_poly.pdbx_seq_one_letter_code
_entity_poly.pdbx_strand_id
1 'polypeptide(L)'
;MKYPIVTLTKFGLFRAKIYTVMKRPYLVMGIFSYLMVVLLVLIYLNTAPSFTSDMEMVLPGTGSSNSVSLVNVGQIVSQTTTPFSGGSFNPRVNYKEMLSSRGVRARAAKKLHISLEDLGKPKIKLTEQTSIISLKMSANGQELAQEKTLALYESLQDELSNLRADEVLRRDQSIKQVLDQYRERMNITRNAIVDFQQRSIVVSTDQMDQLVRTLSGVREKHLYVNAEAKQLQEYIYQLSEELGVSPRLAGQAFALQSDVEFRAYITELKESITQLTEYSSRWGVNHPKVKAQQKRLNFTRIAINERSSQMYGVNSNEIFNSLNLDLNPKRSGLFADLIDAFAKQKGQESMLEDLGRSALHLADQLKIYSREIVELERLQREFNMAEAIFTSAAARLEASKSDVFASYPVLQMLTTPSYPMKQSSPKNIIAFVGAITGFIFITLGLIILSQRRKLIKIILKKD
;
A
#
# COMPACT_ATOMS: atom_id res chain seq x y z
N MET A 1 81.66 -92.82 -44.62
CA MET A 1 80.60 -93.51 -45.40
C MET A 1 79.31 -92.71 -45.31
N LYS A 2 78.57 -92.69 -46.42
CA LYS A 2 77.32 -91.95 -46.69
C LYS A 2 76.36 -91.91 -45.49
N TYR A 3 75.93 -90.72 -45.08
CA TYR A 3 74.75 -90.57 -44.22
C TYR A 3 73.53 -91.13 -44.98
N PRO A 4 72.75 -92.05 -44.41
CA PRO A 4 71.57 -92.57 -45.08
C PRO A 4 70.48 -91.50 -45.06
N ILE A 5 69.95 -91.18 -46.24
CA ILE A 5 68.74 -90.37 -46.37
C ILE A 5 67.57 -91.27 -45.96
N VAL A 6 67.13 -91.15 -44.71
CA VAL A 6 65.92 -91.81 -44.20
C VAL A 6 64.71 -90.97 -44.59
N THR A 7 63.73 -91.56 -45.27
CA THR A 7 62.46 -90.90 -45.58
C THR A 7 61.64 -90.76 -44.30
N LEU A 8 61.25 -89.52 -43.94
CA LEU A 8 60.44 -89.26 -42.75
C LEU A 8 59.03 -89.84 -42.89
N THR A 9 58.54 -90.49 -41.83
CA THR A 9 57.14 -90.91 -41.67
C THR A 9 56.20 -89.70 -41.56
N LYS A 10 54.91 -89.87 -41.92
CA LYS A 10 53.90 -88.78 -41.92
C LYS A 10 53.83 -87.99 -40.61
N PHE A 11 54.01 -88.66 -39.47
CA PHE A 11 54.00 -88.02 -38.14
C PHE A 11 55.29 -87.23 -37.85
N GLY A 12 56.44 -87.71 -38.35
CA GLY A 12 57.72 -86.98 -38.30
C GLY A 12 57.71 -85.71 -39.16
N LEU A 13 57.09 -85.78 -40.34
CA LEU A 13 56.85 -84.60 -41.20
C LEU A 13 55.91 -83.58 -40.54
N PHE A 14 54.88 -84.03 -39.82
CA PHE A 14 53.98 -83.16 -39.08
C PHE A 14 54.69 -82.45 -37.91
N ARG A 15 55.46 -83.20 -37.11
CA ARG A 15 56.24 -82.64 -36.00
C ARG A 15 57.34 -81.70 -36.47
N ALA A 16 58.00 -82.01 -37.60
CA ALA A 16 58.98 -81.12 -38.23
C ALA A 16 58.34 -79.85 -38.79
N LYS A 17 57.12 -79.93 -39.37
CA LYS A 17 56.33 -78.75 -39.77
C LYS A 17 55.94 -77.88 -38.58
N ILE A 18 55.51 -78.47 -37.47
CA ILE A 18 55.19 -77.73 -36.24
C ILE A 18 56.45 -77.05 -35.69
N TYR A 19 57.58 -77.76 -35.59
CA TYR A 19 58.84 -77.19 -35.11
C TYR A 19 59.37 -76.06 -36.00
N THR A 20 59.25 -76.18 -37.32
CA THR A 20 59.67 -75.12 -38.26
C THR A 20 58.77 -73.89 -38.23
N VAL A 21 57.46 -74.07 -37.99
CA VAL A 21 56.51 -72.97 -37.78
C VAL A 21 56.76 -72.29 -36.42
N MET A 22 57.02 -73.06 -35.37
CA MET A 22 57.28 -72.59 -34.01
C MET A 22 58.63 -71.87 -33.87
N LYS A 23 59.60 -72.15 -34.75
CA LYS A 23 60.90 -71.44 -34.80
C LYS A 23 60.81 -70.02 -35.40
N ARG A 24 59.64 -69.61 -35.92
CA ARG A 24 59.39 -68.24 -36.39
C ARG A 24 58.78 -67.41 -35.26
N PRO A 25 59.56 -66.58 -34.54
CA PRO A 25 59.09 -65.88 -33.34
C PRO A 25 57.86 -64.99 -33.61
N TYR A 26 57.74 -64.46 -34.83
CA TYR A 26 56.63 -63.60 -35.24
C TYR A 26 55.29 -64.31 -35.40
N LEU A 27 55.26 -65.60 -35.78
CA LEU A 27 54.00 -66.36 -35.92
C LEU A 27 53.42 -66.74 -34.57
N VAL A 28 54.27 -67.17 -33.63
CA VAL A 28 53.86 -67.53 -32.27
C VAL A 28 53.30 -66.31 -31.53
N MET A 29 53.94 -65.15 -31.68
CA MET A 29 53.46 -63.90 -31.09
C MET A 29 52.11 -63.45 -31.68
N GLY A 30 51.88 -63.68 -32.98
CA GLY A 30 50.60 -63.39 -33.62
C GLY A 30 49.46 -64.26 -33.11
N ILE A 31 49.66 -65.57 -33.00
CA ILE A 31 48.63 -66.48 -32.49
C ILE A 31 48.27 -66.15 -31.03
N PHE A 32 49.27 -65.87 -30.20
CA PHE A 32 49.04 -65.50 -28.79
C PHE A 32 48.25 -64.20 -28.66
N SER A 33 48.59 -63.18 -29.44
CA SER A 33 47.87 -61.89 -29.40
C SER A 33 46.43 -61.99 -29.92
N TYR A 34 46.15 -62.81 -30.95
CA TYR A 34 44.77 -63.08 -31.36
C TYR A 34 43.97 -63.81 -30.28
N LEU A 35 44.55 -64.81 -29.62
CA LEU A 35 43.91 -65.50 -28.50
C LEU A 35 43.57 -64.55 -27.35
N MET A 36 44.46 -63.61 -27.05
CA MET A 36 44.22 -62.60 -26.02
C MET A 36 43.03 -61.68 -26.35
N VAL A 37 42.89 -61.27 -27.61
CA VAL A 37 41.73 -60.47 -28.07
C VAL A 37 40.42 -61.28 -27.93
N VAL A 38 40.41 -62.54 -28.35
CA VAL A 38 39.23 -63.42 -28.23
C VAL A 38 38.84 -63.62 -26.77
N LEU A 39 39.83 -63.84 -25.88
CA LEU A 39 39.60 -63.98 -24.45
C LEU A 39 38.93 -62.73 -23.84
N LEU A 40 39.44 -61.54 -24.18
CA LEU A 40 38.85 -60.28 -23.71
C LEU A 40 37.41 -60.08 -24.20
N VAL A 41 37.11 -60.49 -25.44
CA VAL A 41 35.75 -60.42 -26.00
C VAL A 41 34.81 -61.38 -25.29
N LEU A 42 35.24 -62.60 -24.97
CA LEU A 42 34.45 -63.57 -24.21
C LEU A 42 34.13 -63.07 -22.79
N ILE A 43 35.13 -62.48 -22.11
CA ILE A 43 34.92 -61.86 -20.79
C ILE A 43 33.90 -60.73 -20.87
N TYR A 44 33.95 -59.90 -21.92
CA TYR A 44 32.99 -58.83 -22.14
C TYR A 44 31.56 -59.35 -22.37
N LEU A 45 31.38 -60.43 -23.15
CA LEU A 45 30.07 -61.03 -23.39
C LEU A 45 29.49 -61.75 -22.17
N ASN A 46 30.32 -62.25 -21.27
CA ASN A 46 29.89 -62.96 -20.05
C ASN A 46 29.53 -62.02 -18.88
N THR A 47 29.55 -60.71 -19.10
CA THR A 47 29.09 -59.73 -18.10
C THR A 47 27.56 -59.73 -18.03
N ALA A 48 27.00 -59.60 -16.83
CA ALA A 48 25.54 -59.65 -16.61
C ALA A 48 24.78 -58.64 -17.51
N PRO A 49 23.63 -59.04 -18.10
CA PRO A 49 22.87 -58.16 -18.97
C PRO A 49 22.29 -57.01 -18.17
N SER A 50 22.50 -55.79 -18.66
CA SER A 50 21.96 -54.57 -18.07
C SER A 50 20.89 -53.98 -18.97
N PHE A 51 19.71 -53.74 -18.41
CA PHE A 51 18.57 -53.11 -19.05
C PHE A 51 18.46 -51.66 -18.58
N THR A 52 18.17 -50.73 -19.50
CA THR A 52 18.01 -49.30 -19.18
C THR A 52 16.58 -48.86 -19.39
N SER A 53 15.92 -48.40 -18.33
CA SER A 53 14.61 -47.75 -18.42
C SER A 53 14.79 -46.23 -18.55
N ASP A 54 14.09 -45.64 -19.51
CA ASP A 54 14.12 -44.22 -19.82
C ASP A 54 12.79 -43.56 -19.39
N MET A 55 12.87 -42.36 -18.83
CA MET A 55 11.73 -41.53 -18.44
C MET A 55 12.03 -40.07 -18.77
N GLU A 56 11.02 -39.31 -19.18
CA GLU A 56 11.10 -37.87 -19.40
C GLU A 56 10.13 -37.13 -18.50
N MET A 57 10.60 -36.02 -17.94
CA MET A 57 9.83 -35.14 -17.06
C MET A 57 9.93 -33.72 -17.59
N VAL A 58 8.86 -32.94 -17.42
CA VAL A 58 8.79 -31.55 -17.84
C VAL A 58 8.54 -30.64 -16.65
N LEU A 59 9.24 -29.51 -16.62
CA LEU A 59 8.89 -28.41 -15.72
C LEU A 59 7.97 -27.44 -16.50
N PRO A 60 6.69 -27.34 -16.15
CA PRO A 60 5.80 -26.37 -16.78
C PRO A 60 6.31 -24.95 -16.49
N GLY A 61 6.39 -24.12 -17.52
CA GLY A 61 6.85 -22.73 -17.43
C GLY A 61 5.75 -21.76 -16.98
N THR A 62 4.80 -22.19 -16.15
CA THR A 62 3.64 -21.37 -15.82
C THR A 62 3.97 -20.40 -14.69
N GLY A 63 4.06 -19.12 -15.01
CA GLY A 63 3.99 -18.05 -14.01
C GLY A 63 2.56 -17.93 -13.53
N SER A 64 2.33 -18.19 -12.25
CA SER A 64 1.08 -17.85 -11.58
C SER A 64 1.12 -16.35 -11.25
N SER A 65 0.08 -15.61 -11.65
CA SER A 65 -0.12 -14.23 -11.22
C SER A 65 -1.42 -14.14 -10.44
N ASN A 66 -1.31 -13.77 -9.16
CA ASN A 66 -2.47 -13.49 -8.33
C ASN A 66 -2.58 -11.99 -8.14
N SER A 67 -3.71 -11.41 -8.53
CA SER A 67 -4.00 -10.01 -8.28
C SER A 67 -5.15 -9.86 -7.31
N VAL A 68 -4.93 -9.14 -6.21
CA VAL A 68 -5.96 -8.82 -5.24
C VAL A 68 -6.18 -7.30 -5.30
N SER A 69 -7.39 -6.87 -5.63
CA SER A 69 -7.80 -5.47 -5.56
C SER A 69 -8.37 -5.17 -4.18
N LEU A 70 -7.73 -4.29 -3.43
CA LEU A 70 -8.26 -3.79 -2.16
C LEU A 70 -8.93 -2.43 -2.39
N VAL A 71 -10.17 -2.29 -1.93
CA VAL A 71 -10.89 -1.02 -1.96
C VAL A 71 -10.09 0.01 -1.13
N ASN A 72 -9.90 1.23 -1.66
CA ASN A 72 -9.15 2.33 -1.03
C ASN A 72 -7.62 2.16 -0.85
N VAL A 73 -7.01 1.03 -1.20
CA VAL A 73 -5.55 0.80 -1.02
C VAL A 73 -4.82 0.54 -2.34
N GLY A 74 -5.55 0.20 -3.41
CA GLY A 74 -5.00 -0.06 -4.75
C GLY A 74 -4.98 -1.55 -5.10
N GLN A 75 -4.40 -1.87 -6.27
CA GLN A 75 -4.26 -3.26 -6.72
C GLN A 75 -2.92 -3.83 -6.27
N ILE A 76 -2.94 -4.92 -5.51
CA ILE A 76 -1.74 -5.70 -5.19
C ILE A 76 -1.63 -6.79 -6.24
N VAL A 77 -0.65 -6.65 -7.13
CA VAL A 77 -0.31 -7.72 -8.07
C VAL A 77 0.86 -8.50 -7.47
N SER A 78 0.59 -9.72 -7.02
CA SER A 78 1.64 -10.68 -6.72
C SER A 78 1.98 -11.41 -8.01
N GLN A 79 3.02 -10.93 -8.69
CA GLN A 79 3.61 -11.65 -9.81
C GLN A 79 4.69 -12.56 -9.29
N THR A 80 4.45 -13.86 -9.38
CA THR A 80 5.46 -14.87 -9.17
C THR A 80 6.24 -15.02 -10.47
N THR A 81 7.35 -14.29 -10.59
CA THR A 81 8.24 -14.45 -11.75
C THR A 81 8.80 -15.86 -11.73
N THR A 82 8.54 -16.62 -12.80
CA THR A 82 9.07 -17.97 -12.89
C THR A 82 10.60 -17.92 -12.86
N PRO A 83 11.29 -18.84 -12.16
CA PRO A 83 12.76 -18.91 -12.17
C PRO A 83 13.36 -19.22 -13.55
N PHE A 84 12.52 -19.43 -14.57
CA PHE A 84 12.89 -19.64 -15.98
C PHE A 84 13.07 -18.34 -16.79
N SER A 85 12.67 -17.17 -16.28
CA SER A 85 12.66 -15.92 -17.06
C SER A 85 13.99 -15.15 -17.06
N GLY A 86 14.92 -15.48 -16.16
CA GLY A 86 16.23 -14.85 -16.08
C GLY A 86 17.32 -15.70 -16.76
N GLY A 87 18.00 -15.17 -17.77
CA GLY A 87 19.07 -15.88 -18.50
C GLY A 87 20.30 -16.28 -17.68
N SER A 88 20.37 -15.92 -16.39
CA SER A 88 21.48 -16.20 -15.48
C SER A 88 21.33 -17.53 -14.72
N PHE A 89 20.12 -18.08 -14.61
CA PHE A 89 19.85 -19.24 -13.75
C PHE A 89 18.98 -20.29 -14.44
N ASN A 90 19.47 -21.54 -14.49
CA ASN A 90 18.72 -22.65 -15.06
C ASN A 90 18.23 -23.58 -13.94
N PRO A 91 16.95 -23.51 -13.53
CA PRO A 91 16.43 -24.31 -12.43
C PRO A 91 16.55 -25.82 -12.69
N ARG A 92 16.64 -26.26 -13.96
CA ARG A 92 16.82 -27.69 -14.31
C ARG A 92 18.11 -28.30 -13.74
N VAL A 93 19.14 -27.48 -13.56
CA VAL A 93 20.40 -27.94 -12.95
C VAL A 93 20.16 -28.35 -11.50
N ASN A 94 19.37 -27.58 -10.74
CA ASN A 94 19.02 -27.93 -9.37
C ASN A 94 18.24 -29.25 -9.30
N TYR A 95 17.25 -29.45 -10.16
CA TYR A 95 16.48 -30.70 -10.20
C TYR A 95 17.36 -31.91 -10.59
N LYS A 96 18.34 -31.72 -11.49
CA LYS A 96 19.35 -32.73 -11.80
C LYS A 96 20.20 -33.09 -10.58
N GLU A 97 20.67 -32.09 -9.84
CA GLU A 97 21.45 -32.33 -8.61
C GLU A 97 20.60 -32.99 -7.51
N MET A 98 19.33 -32.60 -7.38
CA MET A 98 18.37 -33.23 -6.45
C MET A 98 18.12 -34.71 -6.80
N LEU A 99 17.89 -35.03 -8.07
CA LEU A 99 17.77 -36.42 -8.54
C LEU A 99 19.05 -37.24 -8.32
N SER A 100 20.21 -36.60 -8.41
CA SER A 100 21.52 -37.24 -8.16
C SER A 100 21.86 -37.36 -6.68
N SER A 101 21.17 -36.61 -5.81
CA SER A 101 21.46 -36.49 -4.40
C SER A 101 21.32 -37.81 -3.65
N ARG A 102 22.06 -37.94 -2.55
CA ARG A 102 21.99 -39.12 -1.67
C ARG A 102 20.61 -39.23 -1.02
N GLY A 103 19.96 -38.13 -0.67
CA GLY A 103 18.67 -38.10 0.01
C GLY A 103 17.55 -38.74 -0.84
N VAL A 104 17.38 -38.26 -2.06
CA VAL A 104 16.37 -38.76 -3.01
C VAL A 104 16.62 -40.22 -3.37
N ARG A 105 17.89 -40.60 -3.58
CA ARG A 105 18.30 -41.99 -3.86
C ARG A 105 18.09 -42.92 -2.66
N ALA A 106 18.36 -42.47 -1.43
CA ALA A 106 18.12 -43.26 -0.23
C ALA A 106 16.62 -43.51 0.01
N ARG A 107 15.77 -42.50 -0.24
CA ARG A 107 14.30 -42.68 -0.20
C ARG A 107 13.83 -43.67 -1.27
N ALA A 108 14.33 -43.58 -2.50
CA ALA A 108 14.01 -44.53 -3.56
C ALA A 108 14.44 -45.96 -3.21
N ALA A 109 15.66 -46.13 -2.70
CA ALA A 109 16.17 -47.43 -2.25
C ALA A 109 15.31 -48.01 -1.11
N LYS A 110 14.89 -47.18 -0.17
CA LYS A 110 13.98 -47.57 0.92
C LYS A 110 12.60 -48.01 0.41
N LYS A 111 12.04 -47.32 -0.59
CA LYS A 111 10.76 -47.70 -1.23
C LYS A 111 10.83 -49.08 -1.91
N LEU A 112 11.97 -49.41 -2.49
CA LEU A 112 12.21 -50.68 -3.18
C LEU A 112 12.81 -51.77 -2.28
N HIS A 113 13.03 -51.49 -0.99
CA HIS A 113 13.67 -52.40 -0.04
C HIS A 113 15.06 -52.93 -0.49
N ILE A 114 15.80 -52.13 -1.26
CA ILE A 114 17.16 -52.46 -1.75
C ILE A 114 18.21 -51.56 -1.10
N SER A 115 19.49 -51.97 -1.19
CA SER A 115 20.59 -51.12 -0.72
C SER A 115 20.82 -49.91 -1.66
N LEU A 116 21.40 -48.84 -1.12
CA LEU A 116 21.73 -47.64 -1.90
C LEU A 116 22.75 -47.91 -3.03
N GLU A 117 23.62 -48.89 -2.80
CA GLU A 117 24.63 -49.32 -3.76
C GLU A 117 23.97 -50.10 -4.91
N ASP A 118 23.05 -51.00 -4.58
CA ASP A 118 22.28 -51.79 -5.56
C ASP A 118 21.36 -50.92 -6.41
N LEU A 119 20.86 -49.80 -5.88
CA LEU A 119 20.09 -48.84 -6.68
C LEU A 119 20.93 -48.28 -7.83
N GLY A 120 22.22 -48.04 -7.62
CA GLY A 120 23.11 -47.41 -8.58
C GLY A 120 22.89 -45.89 -8.71
N LYS A 121 23.59 -45.26 -9.66
CA LYS A 121 23.49 -43.81 -9.94
C LYS A 121 22.63 -43.56 -11.19
N PRO A 122 21.68 -42.61 -11.16
CA PRO A 122 20.91 -42.24 -12.33
C PRO A 122 21.77 -41.51 -13.36
N LYS A 123 21.50 -41.76 -14.65
CA LYS A 123 22.04 -40.96 -15.75
C LYS A 123 20.99 -39.93 -16.15
N ILE A 124 21.25 -38.67 -15.84
CA ILE A 124 20.32 -37.56 -16.12
C ILE A 124 20.90 -36.71 -17.24
N LYS A 125 20.11 -36.48 -18.30
CA LYS A 125 20.47 -35.52 -19.36
C LYS A 125 19.43 -34.42 -19.44
N LEU A 126 19.93 -33.19 -19.58
CA LEU A 126 19.11 -32.01 -19.80
C LEU A 126 19.12 -31.72 -21.30
N THR A 127 17.94 -31.71 -21.92
CA THR A 127 17.84 -31.37 -23.34
C THR A 127 17.98 -29.86 -23.50
N GLU A 128 18.91 -29.40 -24.34
CA GLU A 128 19.12 -27.97 -24.55
C GLU A 128 17.85 -27.32 -25.12
N GLN A 129 17.59 -26.06 -24.76
CA GLN A 129 16.46 -25.26 -25.26
C GLN A 129 15.03 -25.81 -24.98
N THR A 130 14.87 -26.82 -24.11
CA THR A 130 13.53 -27.35 -23.69
C THR A 130 13.41 -27.45 -22.17
N SER A 131 12.20 -27.50 -21.60
CA SER A 131 11.99 -27.72 -20.16
C SER A 131 12.02 -29.20 -19.74
N ILE A 132 12.60 -30.08 -20.58
CA ILE A 132 12.58 -31.53 -20.41
C ILE A 132 13.85 -32.03 -19.69
N ILE A 133 13.65 -32.91 -18.71
CA ILE A 133 14.68 -33.66 -17.97
C ILE A 133 14.51 -35.14 -18.32
N SER A 134 15.52 -35.74 -18.93
CA SER A 134 15.55 -37.18 -19.19
C SER A 134 16.29 -37.92 -18.08
N LEU A 135 15.67 -38.95 -17.55
CA LEU A 135 16.16 -39.82 -16.49
C LEU A 135 16.33 -41.23 -17.04
N LYS A 136 17.51 -41.83 -16.79
CA LYS A 136 17.79 -43.21 -17.17
C LYS A 136 18.36 -43.99 -15.99
N MET A 137 17.77 -45.13 -15.68
CA MET A 137 18.27 -46.07 -14.68
C MET A 137 18.59 -47.41 -15.32
N SER A 138 19.66 -48.04 -14.85
CA SER A 138 20.11 -49.35 -15.33
C SER A 138 19.91 -50.41 -14.25
N ALA A 139 19.46 -51.60 -14.63
CA ALA A 139 19.31 -52.71 -13.71
C ALA A 139 19.49 -54.08 -14.39
N ASN A 140 19.66 -55.13 -13.59
CA ASN A 140 19.88 -56.49 -14.09
C ASN A 140 18.59 -57.18 -14.59
N GLY A 141 17.42 -56.59 -14.29
CA GLY A 141 16.10 -57.05 -14.74
C GLY A 141 15.31 -55.94 -15.41
N GLN A 142 14.38 -56.30 -16.30
CA GLN A 142 13.56 -55.36 -17.06
C GLN A 142 12.57 -54.61 -16.17
N GLU A 143 11.81 -55.35 -15.37
CA GLU A 143 10.85 -54.82 -14.39
C GLU A 143 11.56 -53.97 -13.32
N LEU A 144 12.65 -54.51 -12.76
CA LEU A 144 13.45 -53.83 -11.75
C LEU A 144 14.07 -52.51 -12.27
N ALA A 145 14.40 -52.41 -13.57
CA ALA A 145 14.85 -51.15 -14.16
C ALA A 145 13.71 -50.10 -14.25
N GLN A 146 12.48 -50.54 -14.53
CA GLN A 146 11.30 -49.67 -14.56
C GLN A 146 10.93 -49.18 -13.16
N GLU A 147 10.87 -50.09 -12.19
CA GLU A 147 10.57 -49.80 -10.79
C GLU A 147 11.60 -48.85 -10.17
N LYS A 148 12.90 -49.04 -10.47
CA LYS A 148 13.96 -48.12 -10.06
C LYS A 148 13.75 -46.71 -10.57
N THR A 149 13.36 -46.55 -11.83
CA THR A 149 13.09 -45.24 -12.42
C THR A 149 11.85 -44.60 -11.79
N LEU A 150 10.78 -45.37 -11.59
CA LEU A 150 9.54 -44.89 -10.97
C LEU A 150 9.76 -44.46 -9.50
N ALA A 151 10.40 -45.31 -8.71
CA ALA A 151 10.67 -45.05 -7.29
C ALA A 151 11.53 -43.79 -7.09
N LEU A 152 12.45 -43.50 -8.03
CA LEU A 152 13.27 -42.30 -8.01
C LEU A 152 12.47 -41.03 -8.36
N TYR A 153 11.51 -41.13 -9.29
CA TYR A 153 10.58 -40.04 -9.58
C TYR A 153 9.69 -39.72 -8.37
N GLU A 154 9.08 -40.74 -7.79
CA GLU A 154 8.21 -40.54 -6.63
C GLU A 154 8.99 -40.03 -5.42
N SER A 155 10.20 -40.53 -5.18
CA SER A 155 11.02 -40.04 -4.07
C SER A 155 11.43 -38.59 -4.25
N LEU A 156 11.64 -38.13 -5.48
CA LEU A 156 11.85 -36.72 -5.78
C LEU A 156 10.58 -35.92 -5.50
N GLN A 157 9.41 -36.41 -5.92
CA GLN A 157 8.14 -35.72 -5.67
C GLN A 157 7.84 -35.58 -4.16
N ASP A 158 8.17 -36.60 -3.37
CA ASP A 158 8.08 -36.57 -1.91
C ASP A 158 9.07 -35.56 -1.30
N GLU A 159 10.32 -35.53 -1.78
CA GLU A 159 11.32 -34.53 -1.38
C GLU A 159 10.84 -33.11 -1.67
N LEU A 160 10.35 -32.86 -2.89
CA LEU A 160 9.82 -31.56 -3.29
C LEU A 160 8.60 -31.16 -2.44
N SER A 161 7.74 -32.10 -2.09
CA SER A 161 6.59 -31.82 -1.22
C SER A 161 7.02 -31.43 0.20
N ASN A 162 8.05 -32.08 0.74
CA ASN A 162 8.63 -31.70 2.03
C ASN A 162 9.29 -30.32 1.96
N LEU A 163 10.05 -30.03 0.90
CA LEU A 163 10.68 -28.72 0.71
C LEU A 163 9.66 -27.61 0.51
N ARG A 164 8.55 -27.87 -0.19
CA ARG A 164 7.43 -26.93 -0.28
C ARG A 164 6.81 -26.65 1.08
N ALA A 165 6.56 -27.68 1.88
CA ALA A 165 6.00 -27.52 3.22
C ALA A 165 6.94 -26.70 4.13
N ASP A 166 8.24 -26.98 4.11
CA ASP A 166 9.25 -26.23 4.88
C ASP A 166 9.36 -24.77 4.40
N GLU A 167 9.37 -24.54 3.09
CA GLU A 167 9.41 -23.19 2.52
C GLU A 167 8.17 -22.37 2.90
N VAL A 168 6.97 -22.97 2.88
CA VAL A 168 5.74 -22.32 3.35
C VAL A 168 5.86 -21.95 4.83
N LEU A 169 6.32 -22.86 5.69
CA LEU A 169 6.50 -22.59 7.11
C LEU A 169 7.51 -21.46 7.37
N ARG A 170 8.66 -21.48 6.69
CA ARG A 170 9.70 -20.44 6.82
C ARG A 170 9.20 -19.08 6.34
N ARG A 171 8.49 -19.03 5.21
CA ARG A 171 7.88 -17.80 4.70
C ARG A 171 6.81 -17.27 5.65
N ASP A 172 5.93 -18.14 6.13
CA ASP A 172 4.87 -17.76 7.06
C ASP A 172 5.44 -17.18 8.36
N GLN A 173 6.48 -17.79 8.93
CA GLN A 173 7.15 -17.28 10.13
C GLN A 173 7.78 -15.91 9.88
N SER A 174 8.51 -15.74 8.77
CA SER A 174 9.14 -14.47 8.42
C SER A 174 8.10 -13.36 8.19
N ILE A 175 7.01 -13.65 7.48
CA ILE A 175 5.96 -12.66 7.22
C ILE A 175 5.19 -12.33 8.50
N LYS A 176 4.91 -13.31 9.38
CA LYS A 176 4.27 -13.05 10.68
C LYS A 176 5.07 -12.07 11.53
N GLN A 177 6.40 -12.25 11.62
CA GLN A 177 7.27 -11.32 12.35
C GLN A 177 7.18 -9.88 11.81
N VAL A 178 7.16 -9.72 10.48
CA VAL A 178 7.01 -8.40 9.85
C VAL A 178 5.60 -7.84 10.08
N LEU A 179 4.56 -8.68 10.03
CA LEU A 179 3.19 -8.28 10.28
C LEU A 179 2.99 -7.81 11.73
N ASP A 180 3.67 -8.44 12.69
CA ASP A 180 3.69 -8.01 14.09
C ASP A 180 4.30 -6.61 14.24
N GLN A 181 5.40 -6.32 13.54
CA GLN A 181 6.00 -4.98 13.52
C GLN A 181 5.04 -3.93 12.93
N TYR A 182 4.33 -4.26 11.84
CA TYR A 182 3.33 -3.35 11.27
C TYR A 182 2.14 -3.14 12.20
N ARG A 183 1.68 -4.19 12.90
CA ARG A 183 0.64 -4.09 13.91
C ARG A 183 1.06 -3.20 15.09
N GLU A 184 2.29 -3.36 15.57
CA GLU A 184 2.86 -2.51 16.62
C GLU A 184 2.91 -1.05 16.14
N ARG A 185 3.42 -0.80 14.93
CA ARG A 185 3.47 0.55 14.36
C ARG A 185 2.08 1.17 14.21
N MET A 186 1.08 0.41 13.77
CA MET A 186 -0.31 0.85 13.67
C MET A 186 -0.89 1.19 15.04
N ASN A 187 -0.58 0.41 16.08
CA ASN A 187 -1.01 0.70 17.44
C ASN A 187 -0.33 1.96 17.99
N ILE A 188 0.96 2.16 17.70
CA ILE A 188 1.69 3.38 18.09
C ILE A 188 1.07 4.61 17.44
N THR A 189 0.78 4.58 16.13
CA THR A 189 0.17 5.73 15.43
C THR A 189 -1.26 5.98 15.90
N ARG A 190 -2.03 4.91 16.16
CA ARG A 190 -3.37 5.03 16.76
C ARG A 190 -3.34 5.67 18.14
N ASN A 191 -2.43 5.23 19.00
CA ASN A 191 -2.27 5.80 20.34
C ASN A 191 -1.81 7.25 20.26
N ALA A 192 -0.93 7.61 19.31
CA ALA A 192 -0.54 9.00 19.10
C ALA A 192 -1.72 9.91 18.75
N ILE A 193 -2.70 9.42 17.97
CA ILE A 193 -3.96 10.15 17.69
C ILE A 193 -4.76 10.32 18.98
N VAL A 194 -4.95 9.25 19.75
CA VAL A 194 -5.72 9.31 21.02
C VAL A 194 -5.05 10.25 22.02
N ASP A 195 -3.73 10.14 22.21
CA ASP A 195 -2.95 11.00 23.09
C ASP A 195 -2.99 12.46 22.64
N PHE A 196 -3.04 12.70 21.33
CA PHE A 196 -3.24 14.04 20.80
C PHE A 196 -4.64 14.54 21.16
N GLN A 197 -5.69 13.79 20.83
CA GLN A 197 -7.10 14.12 21.10
C GLN A 197 -7.41 14.35 22.59
N GLN A 198 -6.68 13.69 23.50
CA GLN A 198 -6.81 13.91 24.95
C GLN A 198 -6.18 15.22 25.42
N ARG A 199 -5.16 15.73 24.72
CA ARG A 199 -4.41 16.94 25.09
C ARG A 199 -4.86 18.18 24.31
N SER A 200 -5.36 17.99 23.09
CA SER A 200 -5.84 19.05 22.22
C SER A 200 -7.26 19.46 22.59
N ILE A 201 -7.62 20.70 22.25
CA ILE A 201 -9.00 21.18 22.37
C ILE A 201 -9.82 20.68 21.17
N VAL A 202 -9.15 20.44 20.04
CA VAL A 202 -9.75 19.88 18.82
C VAL A 202 -9.74 18.36 18.86
N VAL A 203 -10.92 17.77 18.68
CA VAL A 203 -11.12 16.32 18.59
C VAL A 203 -11.36 15.88 17.15
N SER A 204 -11.96 16.74 16.32
CA SER A 204 -12.32 16.43 14.93
C SER A 204 -12.19 17.63 14.00
N THR A 205 -12.02 17.35 12.71
CA THR A 205 -12.06 18.35 11.63
C THR A 205 -13.42 19.05 11.54
N ASP A 206 -14.51 18.34 11.85
CA ASP A 206 -15.87 18.86 11.77
C ASP A 206 -16.12 20.03 12.74
N GLN A 207 -15.42 20.05 13.89
CA GLN A 207 -15.48 21.17 14.84
C GLN A 207 -14.94 22.46 14.23
N MET A 208 -13.90 22.39 13.40
CA MET A 208 -13.36 23.55 12.69
C MET A 208 -14.37 24.07 11.67
N ASP A 209 -14.97 23.18 10.88
CA ASP A 209 -15.99 23.56 9.89
C ASP A 209 -17.21 24.21 10.56
N GLN A 210 -17.66 23.66 11.69
CA GLN A 210 -18.74 24.25 12.47
C GLN A 210 -18.35 25.63 13.02
N LEU A 211 -17.11 25.80 13.50
CA LEU A 211 -16.62 27.09 14.00
C LEU A 211 -16.55 28.14 12.88
N VAL A 212 -16.06 27.77 11.69
CA VAL A 212 -16.02 28.64 10.51
C VAL A 212 -17.43 29.06 10.10
N ARG A 213 -18.39 28.12 10.07
CA ARG A 213 -19.80 28.43 9.77
C ARG A 213 -20.40 29.39 10.80
N THR A 214 -20.13 29.14 12.08
CA THR A 214 -20.63 29.98 13.17
C THR A 214 -20.04 31.39 13.10
N LEU A 215 -18.73 31.52 12.88
CA LEU A 215 -18.06 32.80 12.70
C LEU A 215 -18.60 33.57 11.49
N SER A 216 -18.81 32.89 10.36
CA SER A 216 -19.41 33.49 9.16
C SER A 216 -20.82 33.99 9.45
N GLY A 217 -21.65 33.20 10.14
CA GLY A 217 -23.00 33.62 10.53
C GLY A 217 -23.00 34.81 11.51
N VAL A 218 -22.08 34.84 12.48
CA VAL A 218 -21.94 35.99 13.40
C VAL A 218 -21.50 37.24 12.64
N ARG A 219 -20.56 37.12 11.69
CA ARG A 219 -20.11 38.25 10.85
C ARG A 219 -21.21 38.76 9.94
N GLU A 220 -21.98 37.88 9.33
CA GLU A 220 -23.14 38.23 8.52
C GLU A 220 -24.17 39.00 9.35
N LYS A 221 -24.49 38.49 10.55
CA LYS A 221 -25.40 39.16 11.48
C LYS A 221 -24.87 40.52 11.92
N HIS A 222 -23.56 40.63 12.20
CA HIS A 222 -22.92 41.90 12.53
C HIS A 222 -23.05 42.92 11.40
N LEU A 223 -22.88 42.51 10.14
CA LEU A 223 -23.08 43.39 8.99
C LEU A 223 -24.53 43.85 8.85
N TYR A 224 -25.49 42.94 9.02
CA TYR A 224 -26.92 43.27 8.96
C TYR A 224 -27.32 44.26 10.04
N VAL A 225 -26.95 43.99 11.31
CA VAL A 225 -27.25 44.88 12.44
C VAL A 225 -26.56 46.23 12.25
N ASN A 226 -25.36 46.28 11.67
CA ASN A 226 -24.65 47.53 11.41
C ASN A 226 -25.38 48.37 10.35
N ALA A 227 -25.90 47.73 9.31
CA ALA A 227 -26.73 48.41 8.31
C ALA A 227 -28.03 48.95 8.94
N GLU A 228 -28.70 48.16 9.78
CA GLU A 228 -29.92 48.58 10.49
C GLU A 228 -29.66 49.73 11.47
N ALA A 229 -28.56 49.66 12.24
CA ALA A 229 -28.16 50.74 13.14
C ALA A 229 -27.88 52.05 12.39
N LYS A 230 -27.20 51.98 11.23
CA LYS A 230 -26.98 53.14 10.36
C LYS A 230 -28.29 53.68 9.76
N GLN A 231 -29.20 52.81 9.34
CA GLN A 231 -30.51 53.23 8.84
C GLN A 231 -31.29 53.96 9.93
N LEU A 232 -31.32 53.42 11.15
CA LEU A 232 -31.95 54.08 12.30
C LEU A 232 -31.27 55.41 12.63
N GLN A 233 -29.94 55.48 12.55
CA GLN A 233 -29.18 56.70 12.76
C GLN A 233 -29.59 57.81 11.78
N GLU A 234 -29.68 57.51 10.48
CA GLU A 234 -30.12 58.48 9.46
C GLU A 234 -31.60 58.89 9.65
N TYR A 235 -32.46 57.91 9.98
CA TYR A 235 -33.87 58.18 10.27
C TYR A 235 -34.04 59.12 11.48
N ILE A 236 -33.27 58.88 12.55
CA ILE A 236 -33.23 59.75 13.74
C ILE A 236 -32.70 61.13 13.38
N TYR A 237 -31.65 61.23 12.56
CA TYR A 237 -31.09 62.51 12.13
C TYR A 237 -32.13 63.35 11.39
N GLN A 238 -32.79 62.76 10.38
CA GLN A 238 -33.82 63.46 9.60
C GLN A 238 -34.99 63.90 10.49
N LEU A 239 -35.48 63.01 11.35
CA LEU A 239 -36.59 63.31 12.25
C LEU A 239 -36.22 64.35 13.32
N SER A 240 -34.97 64.34 13.78
CA SER A 240 -34.43 65.35 14.71
C SER A 240 -34.33 66.73 14.05
N GLU A 241 -33.88 66.82 12.80
CA GLU A 241 -33.87 68.08 12.04
C GLU A 241 -35.29 68.61 11.79
N GLU A 242 -36.21 67.76 11.32
CA GLU A 242 -37.60 68.16 11.04
C GLU A 242 -38.33 68.65 12.30
N LEU A 243 -38.07 68.03 13.46
CA LEU A 243 -38.69 68.41 14.72
C LEU A 243 -37.95 69.55 15.43
N GLY A 244 -36.70 69.84 15.05
CA GLY A 244 -35.82 70.84 15.66
C GLY A 244 -35.36 70.47 17.08
N VAL A 245 -35.32 69.18 17.40
CA VAL A 245 -35.08 68.66 18.77
C VAL A 245 -34.26 67.38 18.74
N SER A 246 -33.39 67.19 19.74
CA SER A 246 -32.64 65.94 19.87
C SER A 246 -33.49 64.85 20.52
N PRO A 247 -33.21 63.55 20.27
CA PRO A 247 -33.95 62.44 20.90
C PRO A 247 -33.97 62.48 22.42
N ARG A 248 -32.86 62.92 23.03
CA ARG A 248 -32.76 63.07 24.49
C ARG A 248 -33.68 64.17 25.01
N LEU A 249 -33.73 65.31 24.31
CA LEU A 249 -34.64 66.41 24.65
C LEU A 249 -36.11 66.04 24.41
N ALA A 250 -36.40 65.29 23.33
CA ALA A 250 -37.71 64.75 23.03
C ALA A 250 -38.24 63.86 24.17
N GLY A 251 -37.42 62.95 24.69
CA GLY A 251 -37.78 62.12 25.84
C GLY A 251 -38.05 62.93 27.11
N GLN A 252 -37.22 63.94 27.40
CA GLN A 252 -37.42 64.83 28.56
C GLN A 252 -38.70 65.66 28.44
N ALA A 253 -38.98 66.22 27.26
CA ALA A 253 -40.20 66.97 27.00
C ALA A 253 -41.45 66.10 27.08
N PHE A 254 -41.40 64.87 26.56
CA PHE A 254 -42.52 63.93 26.67
C PHE A 254 -42.81 63.55 28.12
N ALA A 255 -41.77 63.31 28.94
CA ALA A 255 -41.93 63.00 30.35
C ALA A 255 -42.43 64.21 31.16
N LEU A 256 -41.97 65.44 30.88
CA LEU A 256 -42.55 66.67 31.46
C LEU A 256 -44.03 66.84 31.08
N GLN A 257 -44.38 66.56 29.82
CA GLN A 257 -45.77 66.58 29.38
C GLN A 257 -46.58 65.48 30.09
N SER A 258 -45.99 64.43 30.66
CA SER A 258 -46.73 63.44 31.46
C SER A 258 -46.94 63.84 32.93
N ASP A 259 -46.25 64.89 33.41
CA ASP A 259 -46.35 65.37 34.78
C ASP A 259 -47.66 66.16 35.03
N VAL A 260 -48.36 65.81 36.10
CA VAL A 260 -49.70 66.36 36.41
C VAL A 260 -49.62 67.83 36.82
N GLU A 261 -48.66 68.19 37.67
CA GLU A 261 -48.46 69.57 38.12
C GLU A 261 -48.03 70.47 36.95
N PHE A 262 -47.12 69.97 36.13
CA PHE A 262 -46.68 70.67 34.92
C PHE A 262 -47.83 70.94 33.95
N ARG A 263 -48.68 69.94 33.64
CA ARG A 263 -49.88 70.14 32.80
C ARG A 263 -50.85 71.16 33.39
N ALA A 264 -51.04 71.15 34.71
CA ALA A 264 -51.90 72.10 35.39
C ALA A 264 -51.39 73.53 35.20
N TYR A 265 -50.08 73.76 35.39
CA TYR A 265 -49.48 75.08 35.17
C TYR A 265 -49.52 75.52 33.71
N ILE A 266 -49.35 74.63 32.74
CA ILE A 266 -49.49 74.96 31.31
C ILE A 266 -50.94 75.36 30.97
N THR A 267 -51.92 74.65 31.54
CA THR A 267 -53.34 74.98 31.37
C THR A 267 -53.66 76.33 32.00
N GLU A 268 -53.16 76.59 33.21
CA GLU A 268 -53.31 77.87 33.91
C GLU A 268 -52.60 79.01 33.16
N LEU A 269 -51.44 78.75 32.55
CA LEU A 269 -50.73 79.73 31.72
C LEU A 269 -51.58 80.13 30.52
N LYS A 270 -52.15 79.15 29.80
CA LYS A 270 -53.03 79.39 28.65
C LYS A 270 -54.26 80.21 29.03
N GLU A 271 -54.95 79.80 30.09
CA GLU A 271 -56.10 80.54 30.62
C GLU A 271 -55.69 81.96 31.04
N SER A 272 -54.54 82.07 31.71
CA SER A 272 -54.02 83.35 32.18
C SER A 272 -53.75 84.34 31.05
N ILE A 273 -53.13 83.87 29.96
CA ILE A 273 -52.88 84.64 28.74
C ILE A 273 -54.20 85.08 28.10
N THR A 274 -55.16 84.16 27.93
CA THR A 274 -56.45 84.48 27.27
C THR A 274 -57.28 85.51 28.04
N GLN A 275 -57.34 85.39 29.37
CA GLN A 275 -58.02 86.37 30.21
C GLN A 275 -57.25 87.68 30.25
N LEU A 276 -55.92 87.66 30.24
CA LEU A 276 -55.11 88.87 30.19
C LEU A 276 -55.36 89.64 28.89
N THR A 277 -55.41 88.96 27.74
CA THR A 277 -55.69 89.60 26.45
C THR A 277 -57.10 90.16 26.38
N GLU A 278 -58.12 89.44 26.89
CA GLU A 278 -59.49 89.94 27.01
C GLU A 278 -59.57 91.18 27.91
N TYR A 279 -58.94 91.12 29.10
CA TYR A 279 -58.95 92.21 30.07
C TYR A 279 -58.14 93.41 29.61
N SER A 280 -57.01 93.21 28.92
CA SER A 280 -56.22 94.31 28.35
C SER A 280 -56.88 94.96 27.15
N SER A 281 -57.73 94.23 26.43
CA SER A 281 -58.52 94.77 25.32
C SER A 281 -59.70 95.60 25.83
N ARG A 282 -60.35 95.17 26.93
CA ARG A 282 -61.49 95.88 27.53
C ARG A 282 -61.09 97.02 28.46
N TRP A 283 -59.96 96.89 29.16
CA TRP A 283 -59.52 97.81 30.20
C TRP A 283 -58.06 98.20 29.99
N GLY A 284 -57.70 99.44 30.35
CA GLY A 284 -56.33 99.92 30.25
C GLY A 284 -55.35 99.15 31.17
N VAL A 285 -54.06 99.23 30.85
CA VAL A 285 -52.96 98.48 31.49
C VAL A 285 -52.91 98.63 33.02
N ASN A 286 -53.41 99.74 33.56
CA ASN A 286 -53.41 100.02 34.99
C ASN A 286 -54.62 99.49 35.77
N HIS A 287 -55.59 98.84 35.10
CA HIS A 287 -56.79 98.33 35.75
C HIS A 287 -56.46 97.19 36.75
N PRO A 288 -57.09 97.11 37.94
CA PRO A 288 -56.77 96.12 38.96
C PRO A 288 -56.84 94.68 38.46
N LYS A 289 -57.84 94.36 37.61
CA LYS A 289 -58.01 93.02 37.03
C LYS A 289 -56.89 92.65 36.05
N VAL A 290 -56.37 93.63 35.29
CA VAL A 290 -55.24 93.42 34.37
C VAL A 290 -53.96 93.17 35.17
N LYS A 291 -53.71 93.96 36.24
CA LYS A 291 -52.55 93.76 37.12
C LYS A 291 -52.60 92.42 37.88
N ALA A 292 -53.78 92.02 38.37
CA ALA A 292 -53.96 90.73 39.02
C ALA A 292 -53.62 89.58 38.06
N GLN A 293 -54.11 89.67 36.82
CA GLN A 293 -53.83 88.66 35.81
C GLN A 293 -52.36 88.65 35.36
N GLN A 294 -51.73 89.81 35.27
CA GLN A 294 -50.29 89.91 34.99
C GLN A 294 -49.45 89.25 36.09
N LYS A 295 -49.82 89.44 37.36
CA LYS A 295 -49.16 88.76 38.49
C LYS A 295 -49.35 87.25 38.43
N ARG A 296 -50.56 86.78 38.11
CA ARG A 296 -50.87 85.35 37.95
C ARG A 296 -50.08 84.73 36.80
N LEU A 297 -49.98 85.41 35.66
CA LEU A 297 -49.14 85.00 34.53
C LEU A 297 -47.66 84.88 34.94
N ASN A 298 -47.13 85.89 35.64
CA ASN A 298 -45.73 85.88 36.09
C ASN A 298 -45.47 84.75 37.10
N PHE A 299 -46.37 84.55 38.06
CA PHE A 299 -46.29 83.44 39.02
C PHE A 299 -46.28 82.09 38.31
N THR A 300 -47.21 81.88 37.37
CA THR A 300 -47.31 80.64 36.61
C THR A 300 -46.06 80.38 35.77
N ARG A 301 -45.47 81.40 35.15
CA ARG A 301 -44.19 81.28 34.44
C ARG A 301 -43.03 80.84 35.35
N ILE A 302 -42.96 81.39 36.56
CA ILE A 302 -41.94 81.00 37.54
C ILE A 302 -42.18 79.55 37.99
N ALA A 303 -43.42 79.17 38.28
CA ALA A 303 -43.77 77.82 38.71
C ALA A 303 -43.46 76.75 37.65
N ILE A 304 -43.73 77.05 36.36
CA ILE A 304 -43.36 76.18 35.23
C ILE A 304 -41.84 75.98 35.17
N ASN A 305 -41.09 77.07 35.27
CA ASN A 305 -39.63 77.03 35.20
C ASN A 305 -39.03 76.27 36.38
N GLU A 306 -39.57 76.48 37.58
CA GLU A 306 -39.14 75.79 38.80
C GLU A 306 -39.41 74.29 38.70
N ARG A 307 -40.62 73.89 38.29
CA ARG A 307 -40.99 72.47 38.11
C ARG A 307 -40.13 71.79 37.04
N SER A 308 -39.91 72.46 35.91
CA SER A 308 -39.08 71.97 34.81
C SER A 308 -37.63 71.76 35.27
N SER A 309 -37.08 72.72 36.03
CA SER A 309 -35.72 72.66 36.59
C SER A 309 -35.57 71.55 37.64
N GLN A 310 -36.57 71.33 38.50
CA GLN A 310 -36.58 70.26 39.49
C GLN A 310 -36.51 68.86 38.84
N MET A 311 -37.13 68.66 37.68
CA MET A 311 -37.15 67.35 37.02
C MET A 311 -35.93 67.09 36.11
N TYR A 312 -35.43 68.11 35.40
CA TYR A 312 -34.40 67.90 34.37
C TYR A 312 -33.23 68.93 34.37
N GLY A 313 -33.19 69.88 35.31
CA GLY A 313 -32.08 70.82 35.53
C GLY A 313 -32.24 72.22 34.90
N VAL A 314 -31.26 73.10 35.12
CA VAL A 314 -31.35 74.58 35.01
C VAL A 314 -31.64 75.13 33.59
N ASN A 315 -31.46 74.33 32.53
CA ASN A 315 -31.61 74.76 31.12
C ASN A 315 -32.90 74.29 30.44
N SER A 316 -33.90 73.87 31.21
CA SER A 316 -35.10 73.23 30.69
C SER A 316 -36.19 74.18 30.17
N ASN A 317 -35.97 75.50 30.21
CA ASN A 317 -36.96 76.51 29.81
C ASN A 317 -36.94 76.83 28.30
N GLU A 318 -35.78 76.69 27.64
CA GLU A 318 -35.69 76.80 26.17
C GLU A 318 -36.41 75.65 25.45
N ILE A 319 -36.65 74.55 26.16
CA ILE A 319 -37.41 73.39 25.72
C ILE A 319 -38.88 73.78 25.46
N PHE A 320 -39.47 74.76 26.15
CA PHE A 320 -40.92 75.00 26.04
C PHE A 320 -41.34 76.03 24.99
N ASN A 321 -40.50 77.04 24.72
CA ASN A 321 -40.88 78.06 23.75
C ASN A 321 -40.97 77.51 22.31
N SER A 322 -40.37 76.34 22.02
CA SER A 322 -40.38 75.68 20.72
C SER A 322 -41.20 74.36 20.67
N LEU A 323 -41.55 73.77 21.82
CA LEU A 323 -42.30 72.50 21.91
C LEU A 323 -43.76 72.69 22.36
N ASN A 324 -44.59 73.35 21.55
CA ASN A 324 -46.04 73.23 21.68
C ASN A 324 -46.52 71.89 21.09
N LEU A 325 -46.54 70.85 21.92
CA LEU A 325 -47.00 69.50 21.54
C LEU A 325 -48.54 69.41 21.41
N ASP A 326 -49.29 70.25 22.14
CA ASP A 326 -50.76 70.25 22.16
C ASP A 326 -51.40 70.84 20.88
N LEU A 327 -50.63 71.56 20.06
CA LEU A 327 -51.17 72.21 18.86
C LEU A 327 -51.35 71.25 17.67
N ASN A 328 -50.71 70.07 17.67
CA ASN A 328 -50.85 69.10 16.57
C ASN A 328 -50.63 67.64 17.02
N PRO A 329 -51.67 66.79 17.03
CA PRO A 329 -51.55 65.38 17.44
C PRO A 329 -50.58 64.58 16.57
N LYS A 330 -50.37 64.97 15.31
CA LYS A 330 -49.37 64.32 14.44
C LYS A 330 -47.94 64.57 14.89
N ARG A 331 -47.67 65.73 15.52
CA ARG A 331 -46.33 66.06 16.04
C ARG A 331 -45.99 65.18 17.25
N SER A 332 -46.94 64.95 18.15
CA SER A 332 -46.75 64.02 19.27
C SER A 332 -46.42 62.58 18.82
N GLY A 333 -46.98 62.14 17.69
CA GLY A 333 -46.63 60.86 17.07
C GLY A 333 -45.17 60.81 16.62
N LEU A 334 -44.71 61.83 15.88
CA LEU A 334 -43.31 61.94 15.45
C LEU A 334 -42.32 62.00 16.61
N PHE A 335 -42.69 62.63 17.73
CA PHE A 335 -41.88 62.60 18.96
C PHE A 335 -41.77 61.19 19.56
N ALA A 336 -42.87 60.43 19.57
CA ALA A 336 -42.87 59.05 20.03
C ALA A 336 -42.02 58.16 19.11
N ASP A 337 -42.13 58.35 17.80
CA ASP A 337 -41.34 57.63 16.79
C ASP A 337 -39.83 57.93 16.95
N LEU A 338 -39.46 59.19 17.25
CA LEU A 338 -38.07 59.57 17.50
C LEU A 338 -37.49 58.87 18.74
N ILE A 339 -38.26 58.81 19.83
CA ILE A 339 -37.84 58.15 21.07
C ILE A 339 -37.72 56.64 20.86
N ASP A 340 -38.68 56.02 20.18
CA ASP A 340 -38.67 54.58 19.87
C ASP A 340 -37.49 54.21 18.95
N ALA A 341 -37.28 54.98 17.88
CA ALA A 341 -36.14 54.79 16.98
C ALA A 341 -34.81 54.94 17.72
N PHE A 342 -34.67 55.92 18.61
CA PHE A 342 -33.45 56.13 19.39
C PHE A 342 -33.19 54.99 20.38
N ALA A 343 -34.23 54.49 21.06
CA ALA A 343 -34.11 53.32 21.93
C ALA A 343 -33.68 52.08 21.14
N LYS A 344 -34.27 51.85 19.95
CA LYS A 344 -33.88 50.77 19.03
C LYS A 344 -32.44 50.91 18.55
N GLN A 345 -32.01 52.10 18.14
CA GLN A 345 -30.63 52.35 17.71
C GLN A 345 -29.64 51.98 18.83
N LYS A 346 -29.91 52.42 20.06
CA LYS A 346 -29.07 52.08 21.22
C LYS A 346 -29.03 50.58 21.50
N GLY A 347 -30.16 49.88 21.34
CA GLY A 347 -30.21 48.42 21.41
C GLY A 347 -29.34 47.75 20.34
N GLN A 348 -29.43 48.20 19.08
CA GLN A 348 -28.63 47.66 17.97
C GLN A 348 -27.13 47.96 18.13
N GLU A 349 -26.75 49.15 18.61
CA GLU A 349 -25.35 49.48 18.93
C GLU A 349 -24.76 48.56 19.99
N SER A 350 -25.50 48.30 21.08
CA SER A 350 -25.08 47.32 22.10
C SER A 350 -24.92 45.93 21.51
N MET A 351 -25.86 45.51 20.65
CA MET A 351 -25.79 44.22 19.97
C MET A 351 -24.58 44.11 19.04
N LEU A 352 -24.18 45.19 18.37
CA LEU A 352 -22.97 45.23 17.55
C LEU A 352 -21.71 45.00 18.36
N GLU A 353 -21.59 45.65 19.52
CA GLU A 353 -20.43 45.44 20.39
C GLU A 353 -20.31 43.98 20.82
N ASP A 354 -21.42 43.35 21.22
CA ASP A 354 -21.43 41.96 21.66
C ASP A 354 -21.16 40.97 20.52
N LEU A 355 -21.72 41.22 19.34
CA LEU A 355 -21.40 40.44 18.13
C LEU A 355 -19.93 40.61 17.73
N GLY A 356 -19.38 41.83 17.86
CA GLY A 356 -17.98 42.12 17.58
C GLY A 356 -17.03 41.38 18.52
N ARG A 357 -17.31 41.39 19.83
CA ARG A 357 -16.58 40.61 20.84
C ARG A 357 -16.65 39.12 20.54
N SER A 358 -17.84 38.61 20.21
CA SER A 358 -18.05 37.20 19.87
C SER A 358 -17.26 36.79 18.62
N ALA A 359 -17.26 37.63 17.58
CA ALA A 359 -16.52 37.39 16.35
C ALA A 359 -15.00 37.34 16.59
N LEU A 360 -14.47 38.23 17.44
CA LEU A 360 -13.05 38.21 17.82
C LEU A 360 -12.70 36.93 18.59
N HIS A 361 -13.52 36.55 19.57
CA HIS A 361 -13.29 35.33 20.35
C HIS A 361 -13.28 34.07 19.46
N LEU A 362 -14.26 33.94 18.57
CA LEU A 362 -14.35 32.82 17.62
C LEU A 362 -13.19 32.82 16.61
N ALA A 363 -12.72 34.01 16.18
CA ALA A 363 -11.57 34.12 15.29
C ALA A 363 -10.26 33.68 15.97
N ASP A 364 -10.07 34.03 17.23
CA ASP A 364 -8.91 33.59 18.01
C ASP A 364 -8.93 32.07 18.26
N GLN A 365 -10.10 31.51 18.59
CA GLN A 365 -10.28 30.05 18.69
C GLN A 365 -9.96 29.35 17.37
N LEU A 366 -10.42 29.91 16.24
CA LEU A 366 -10.17 29.34 14.92
C LEU A 366 -8.68 29.29 14.59
N LYS A 367 -7.91 30.30 15.01
CA LYS A 367 -6.45 30.31 14.84
C LYS A 367 -5.79 29.16 15.60
N ILE A 368 -6.20 28.90 16.84
CA ILE A 368 -5.69 27.76 17.62
C ILE A 368 -6.07 26.44 16.93
N TYR A 369 -7.33 26.32 16.52
CA TYR A 369 -7.84 25.10 15.89
C TYR A 369 -7.10 24.80 14.59
N SER A 370 -6.88 25.80 13.73
CA SER A 370 -6.15 25.62 12.47
C SER A 370 -4.76 25.00 12.66
N ARG A 371 -4.08 25.30 13.76
CA ARG A 371 -2.78 24.71 14.08
C ARG A 371 -2.90 23.26 14.55
N GLU A 372 -3.88 22.97 15.41
CA GLU A 372 -4.12 21.63 15.94
C GLU A 372 -4.65 20.66 14.87
N ILE A 373 -5.52 21.12 13.97
CA ILE A 373 -6.06 20.31 12.87
C ILE A 373 -4.95 19.80 11.96
N VAL A 374 -3.93 20.62 11.66
CA VAL A 374 -2.83 20.20 10.78
C VAL A 374 -2.03 19.05 11.41
N GLU A 375 -1.79 19.09 12.72
CA GLU A 375 -1.14 17.99 13.44
C GLU A 375 -2.05 16.75 13.49
N LEU A 376 -3.34 16.92 13.76
CA LEU A 376 -4.30 15.82 13.75
C LEU A 376 -4.36 15.14 12.38
N GLU A 377 -4.40 15.91 11.29
CA GLU A 377 -4.42 15.41 9.92
C GLU A 377 -3.11 14.67 9.59
N ARG A 378 -1.95 15.19 10.04
CA ARG A 378 -0.67 14.51 9.90
C ARG A 378 -0.69 13.15 10.60
N LEU A 379 -1.14 13.10 11.86
CA LEU A 379 -1.25 11.86 12.64
C LEU A 379 -2.23 10.87 12.00
N GLN A 380 -3.38 11.35 11.51
CA GLN A 380 -4.34 10.52 10.79
C GLN A 380 -3.76 9.95 9.49
N ARG A 381 -2.99 10.74 8.74
CA ARG A 381 -2.31 10.30 7.52
C ARG A 381 -1.25 9.25 7.82
N GLU A 382 -0.49 9.41 8.90
CA GLU A 382 0.47 8.41 9.36
C GLU A 382 -0.21 7.10 9.80
N PHE A 383 -1.36 7.19 10.48
CA PHE A 383 -2.17 6.03 10.83
C PHE A 383 -2.73 5.32 9.59
N ASN A 384 -3.36 6.06 8.68
CA ASN A 384 -3.91 5.50 7.44
C ASN A 384 -2.82 4.82 6.59
N MET A 385 -1.61 5.39 6.55
CA MET A 385 -0.46 4.77 5.90
C MET A 385 -0.06 3.46 6.59
N ALA A 386 0.05 3.46 7.92
CA ALA A 386 0.38 2.25 8.68
C ALA A 386 -0.69 1.15 8.51
N GLU A 387 -1.97 1.52 8.53
CA GLU A 387 -3.10 0.62 8.28
C GLU A 387 -3.07 0.06 6.85
N ALA A 388 -2.80 0.89 5.85
CA ALA A 388 -2.68 0.47 4.46
C ALA A 388 -1.52 -0.52 4.26
N ILE A 389 -0.35 -0.24 4.87
CA ILE A 389 0.81 -1.13 4.83
C ILE A 389 0.48 -2.47 5.51
N PHE A 390 -0.13 -2.43 6.69
CA PHE A 390 -0.55 -3.63 7.43
C PHE A 390 -1.54 -4.47 6.60
N THR A 391 -2.57 -3.83 6.05
CA THR A 391 -3.60 -4.50 5.25
C THR A 391 -3.01 -5.10 3.97
N SER A 392 -2.09 -4.38 3.32
CA SER A 392 -1.37 -4.85 2.14
C SER A 392 -0.46 -6.05 2.47
N ALA A 393 0.27 -6.00 3.58
CA ALA A 393 1.10 -7.10 4.05
C ALA A 393 0.26 -8.33 4.42
N ALA A 394 -0.88 -8.13 5.10
CA ALA A 394 -1.82 -9.20 5.42
C ALA A 394 -2.42 -9.84 4.16
N ALA A 395 -2.82 -9.03 3.17
CA ALA A 395 -3.31 -9.53 1.89
C ALA A 395 -2.22 -10.31 1.13
N ARG A 396 -0.97 -9.84 1.16
CA ARG A 396 0.17 -10.54 0.55
C ARG A 396 0.48 -11.86 1.25
N LEU A 397 0.35 -11.93 2.57
CA LEU A 397 0.48 -13.18 3.33
C LEU A 397 -0.58 -14.18 2.85
N GLU A 398 -1.83 -13.74 2.75
CA GLU A 398 -2.92 -14.62 2.34
C GLU A 398 -2.78 -15.07 0.88
N ALA A 399 -2.39 -14.17 -0.02
CA ALA A 399 -2.06 -14.51 -1.40
C ALA A 399 -0.87 -15.48 -1.49
N SER A 400 0.18 -15.28 -0.68
CA SER A 400 1.36 -16.15 -0.68
C SER A 400 1.07 -17.56 -0.20
N LYS A 401 0.11 -17.77 0.72
CA LYS A 401 -0.30 -19.13 1.13
C LYS A 401 -0.88 -19.93 -0.04
N SER A 402 -1.50 -19.26 -1.00
CA SER A 402 -2.06 -19.92 -2.20
C SER A 402 -1.00 -20.28 -3.25
N ASP A 403 0.20 -19.69 -3.18
CA ASP A 403 1.26 -19.86 -4.17
C ASP A 403 2.42 -20.75 -3.67
N VAL A 404 2.08 -22.01 -3.39
CA VAL A 404 3.02 -23.02 -2.86
C VAL A 404 4.07 -23.45 -3.91
N PHE A 405 3.88 -23.11 -5.19
CA PHE A 405 4.71 -23.58 -6.31
C PHE A 405 5.76 -22.58 -6.79
N ALA A 406 5.85 -21.40 -6.15
CA ALA A 406 6.80 -20.34 -6.49
C ALA A 406 8.27 -20.79 -6.46
N SER A 407 8.72 -21.39 -5.36
CA SER A 407 10.12 -21.81 -5.17
C SER A 407 10.42 -23.17 -5.80
N TYR A 408 9.45 -24.10 -5.71
CA TYR A 408 9.58 -25.46 -6.20
C TYR A 408 8.40 -25.81 -7.12
N PRO A 409 8.49 -25.49 -8.42
CA PRO A 409 7.47 -25.83 -9.41
C PRO A 409 7.09 -27.31 -9.41
N VAL A 410 5.89 -27.61 -9.90
CA VAL A 410 5.45 -29.00 -10.07
C VAL A 410 6.28 -29.67 -11.17
N LEU A 411 6.73 -30.90 -10.92
CA LEU A 411 7.40 -31.72 -11.92
C LEU A 411 6.39 -32.68 -12.55
N GLN A 412 6.08 -32.47 -13.82
CA GLN A 412 5.11 -33.31 -14.52
C GLN A 412 5.82 -34.44 -15.27
N MET A 413 5.29 -35.65 -15.15
CA MET A 413 5.76 -36.78 -15.94
C MET A 413 5.32 -36.60 -17.39
N LEU A 414 6.26 -36.57 -18.33
CA LEU A 414 5.99 -36.47 -19.76
C LEU A 414 5.82 -37.86 -20.37
N THR A 415 6.69 -38.79 -19.98
CA THR A 415 6.62 -40.20 -20.36
C THR A 415 6.76 -41.08 -19.13
N THR A 416 5.93 -42.12 -19.05
CA THR A 416 6.05 -43.16 -18.02
C THR A 416 7.36 -43.94 -18.22
N PRO A 417 7.95 -44.51 -17.15
CA PRO A 417 9.21 -45.23 -17.29
C PRO A 417 9.07 -46.39 -18.27
N SER A 418 9.96 -46.44 -19.26
CA SER A 418 9.88 -47.40 -20.36
C SER A 418 10.18 -48.82 -19.88
N TYR A 419 9.48 -49.81 -20.44
CA TYR A 419 9.83 -51.22 -20.25
C TYR A 419 10.94 -51.63 -21.25
N PRO A 420 12.16 -51.95 -20.79
CA PRO A 420 13.29 -52.17 -21.69
C PRO A 420 13.24 -53.54 -22.36
N MET A 421 12.78 -53.59 -23.62
CA MET A 421 12.70 -54.84 -24.40
C MET A 421 14.05 -55.35 -24.92
N LYS A 422 15.09 -54.50 -24.97
CA LYS A 422 16.43 -54.85 -25.47
C LYS A 422 17.49 -54.62 -24.39
N GLN A 423 18.46 -55.53 -24.30
CA GLN A 423 19.61 -55.37 -23.43
C GLN A 423 20.49 -54.20 -23.88
N SER A 424 20.88 -53.34 -22.94
CA SER A 424 21.68 -52.14 -23.20
C SER A 424 23.18 -52.42 -23.16
N SER A 425 23.62 -53.43 -22.41
CA SER A 425 25.00 -53.93 -22.37
C SER A 425 25.03 -55.38 -21.88
N PRO A 426 26.00 -56.21 -22.35
CA PRO A 426 26.98 -55.93 -23.41
C PRO A 426 26.34 -55.90 -24.82
N LYS A 427 26.88 -55.05 -25.72
CA LYS A 427 26.38 -54.95 -27.11
C LYS A 427 27.20 -55.84 -28.02
N ASN A 428 26.55 -56.84 -28.64
CA ASN A 428 27.20 -57.78 -29.56
C ASN A 428 27.95 -57.06 -30.71
N ILE A 429 27.43 -55.93 -31.19
CA ILE A 429 28.05 -55.14 -32.25
C ILE A 429 29.41 -54.55 -31.82
N ILE A 430 29.51 -54.03 -30.59
CA ILE A 430 30.76 -53.44 -30.07
C ILE A 430 31.82 -54.54 -29.91
N ALA A 431 31.41 -55.70 -29.41
CA ALA A 431 32.28 -56.86 -29.28
C ALA A 431 32.87 -57.30 -30.63
N PHE A 432 32.03 -57.35 -31.67
CA PHE A 432 32.44 -57.76 -33.01
C PHE A 432 33.40 -56.76 -33.67
N VAL A 433 33.09 -55.46 -33.60
CA VAL A 433 33.95 -54.40 -34.14
C VAL A 433 35.28 -54.33 -33.39
N GLY A 434 35.26 -54.49 -32.06
CA GLY A 434 36.47 -54.54 -31.24
C GLY A 434 37.37 -55.71 -31.61
N ALA A 435 36.81 -56.90 -31.83
CA ALA A 435 37.55 -58.08 -32.27
C ALA A 435 38.24 -57.86 -33.62
N ILE A 436 37.50 -57.38 -34.63
CA ILE A 436 38.02 -57.11 -35.97
C ILE A 436 39.14 -56.06 -35.92
N THR A 437 38.91 -54.97 -35.20
CA THR A 437 39.87 -53.86 -35.10
C THR A 437 41.14 -54.32 -34.39
N GLY A 438 41.02 -55.06 -33.29
CA GLY A 438 42.15 -55.68 -32.60
C GLY A 438 42.96 -56.60 -33.51
N PHE A 439 42.30 -57.41 -34.34
CA PHE A 439 42.96 -58.25 -35.33
C PHE A 439 43.70 -57.45 -36.40
N ILE A 440 43.12 -56.36 -36.90
CA ILE A 440 43.78 -55.48 -37.88
C ILE A 440 45.03 -54.82 -37.29
N PHE A 441 44.98 -54.31 -36.05
CA PHE A 441 46.15 -53.71 -35.42
C PHE A 441 47.27 -54.72 -35.17
N ILE A 442 46.92 -55.94 -34.75
CA ILE A 442 47.89 -57.03 -34.56
C ILE A 442 48.53 -57.43 -35.89
N THR A 443 47.74 -57.62 -36.96
CA THR A 443 48.29 -57.93 -38.30
C THR A 443 49.24 -56.84 -38.78
N LEU A 444 48.85 -55.57 -38.68
CA LEU A 444 49.67 -54.43 -39.10
C LEU A 444 50.99 -54.34 -38.30
N GLY A 445 50.91 -54.49 -36.97
CA GLY A 445 52.07 -54.49 -36.08
C GLY A 445 53.06 -55.61 -36.41
N LEU A 446 52.57 -56.81 -36.70
CA LEU A 446 53.41 -57.94 -37.12
C LEU A 446 54.04 -57.72 -38.49
N ILE A 447 53.32 -57.11 -39.44
CA ILE A 447 53.84 -56.77 -40.77
C ILE A 447 55.02 -55.79 -40.62
N ILE A 448 54.84 -54.69 -39.87
CA ILE A 448 55.90 -53.70 -39.60
C ILE A 448 57.10 -54.38 -38.94
N LEU A 449 56.87 -55.20 -37.92
CA LEU A 449 57.93 -55.89 -37.19
C LEU A 449 58.70 -56.88 -38.08
N SER A 450 58.02 -57.56 -39.02
CA SER A 450 58.65 -58.44 -40.01
C SER A 450 59.46 -57.68 -41.06
N GLN A 451 59.04 -56.47 -41.43
CA GLN A 451 59.73 -55.60 -42.39
C GLN A 451 60.81 -54.72 -41.74
N ARG A 452 61.00 -54.83 -40.42
CA ARG A 452 61.97 -54.04 -39.64
C ARG A 452 63.34 -53.92 -40.31
N ARG A 453 63.91 -55.01 -40.84
CA ARG A 453 65.23 -54.97 -41.49
C ARG A 453 65.23 -54.19 -42.82
N LYS A 454 64.13 -54.21 -43.59
CA LYS A 454 63.97 -53.41 -44.81
C LYS A 454 63.76 -51.94 -44.49
N LEU A 455 62.91 -51.63 -43.49
CA LEU A 455 62.65 -50.27 -43.05
C LEU A 455 63.91 -49.60 -42.47
N ILE A 456 64.67 -50.30 -41.63
CA ILE A 456 65.95 -49.80 -41.11
C ILE A 456 66.94 -49.55 -42.25
N LYS A 457 67.02 -50.42 -43.27
CA LYS A 457 67.87 -50.19 -44.45
C LYS A 457 67.45 -48.98 -45.28
N ILE A 458 66.17 -48.68 -45.39
CA ILE A 458 65.66 -47.51 -46.13
C ILE A 458 65.96 -46.22 -45.37
N ILE A 459 65.86 -46.24 -44.04
CA ILE A 459 66.14 -45.08 -43.18
C ILE A 459 67.65 -44.79 -43.11
N LEU A 460 68.51 -45.82 -43.06
CA LEU A 460 69.98 -45.69 -43.04
C LEU A 460 70.61 -45.39 -44.42
N LYS A 461 69.86 -45.44 -45.52
CA LYS A 461 70.35 -45.11 -46.86
C LYS A 461 70.11 -43.65 -47.25
N LYS A 462 69.76 -42.81 -46.27
CA LYS A 462 69.59 -41.37 -46.46
C LYS A 462 70.74 -40.65 -45.75
N ASP A 463 71.89 -40.69 -46.41
CA ASP A 463 72.94 -39.66 -46.42
C ASP A 463 73.56 -39.68 -47.83
#